data_AF-A0A7R9ADK5-F1
#
_entry.id   AF-A0A7R9ADK5-F1
#
_cell.length_a   1.000
_cell.length_b   1.000
_cell.length_c   1.000
_cell.angle_alpha   90.00
_cell.angle_beta   90.00
_cell.angle_gamma   90.00
#
_symmetry.space_group_name_H-M   'P 1'
#
loop_
_entity.id
_entity.type
_entity.pdbx_description
1 polymer ?
#
loop_
_entity_poly.entity_id
_entity_poly.type
_entity_poly.pdbx_seq_one_letter_code
_entity_poly.pdbx_strand_id
1 'polypeptide(L)'
;MSQVETCSPLAYVTRVESFSACHRLHSVALSEKENLDLYGKCNNPNGHGHNYKVEVTLKGPIDPITGMVVNITDLKEWMKTAILDALDHKNLDADVPHFSNIVSTTENVAVFIWESLKKELPNPSLLHEVKIHETDKNIVVFHAPPSQGSSRSESSSLRQQVLDALLPPIDPTVMIDIERHAKALATSADDLIENLSGTLHSISSLTVDSVEAYKSSVRITCDGVDANIRSMYQLMAKCEELSKSMPPVYRLALQVKEVRRLLELFETEVNTSSGRGTVW
;
A
#
# COMPACT_ATOMS: atom_id res chain seq x y z
N MET A 1 51.84 -7.13 21.36
CA MET A 1 51.07 -6.38 20.35
C MET A 1 49.65 -6.27 20.89
N SER A 2 49.29 -5.10 21.41
CA SER A 2 47.96 -4.81 21.94
C SER A 2 46.96 -4.77 20.79
N GLN A 3 45.94 -5.63 20.86
CA GLN A 3 44.81 -5.60 19.93
C GLN A 3 44.10 -4.25 20.11
N VAL A 4 44.14 -3.42 19.07
CA VAL A 4 43.29 -2.23 18.97
C VAL A 4 41.87 -2.75 18.82
N GLU A 5 41.04 -2.58 19.84
CA GLU A 5 39.59 -2.77 19.73
C GLU A 5 39.10 -1.77 18.68
N THR A 6 38.93 -2.26 17.45
CA THR A 6 38.32 -1.47 16.38
C THR A 6 36.82 -1.45 16.66
N CYS A 7 36.31 -0.29 17.07
CA CYS A 7 34.88 -0.08 17.24
C CYS A 7 34.24 -0.19 15.85
N SER A 8 33.56 -1.31 15.57
CA SER A 8 32.85 -1.49 14.30
C SER A 8 31.84 -0.36 14.10
N PRO A 9 31.77 0.24 12.89
CA PRO A 9 30.83 1.31 12.61
C PRO A 9 29.39 0.84 12.85
N LEU A 10 28.57 1.72 13.39
CA LEU A 10 27.17 1.45 13.68
C LEU A 10 26.29 1.84 12.49
N ALA A 11 25.37 0.97 12.11
CA ALA A 11 24.43 1.23 11.03
C ALA A 11 22.99 0.89 11.42
N TYR A 12 22.05 1.40 10.61
CA TYR A 12 20.62 1.15 10.72
C TYR A 12 20.18 0.40 9.47
N VAL A 13 19.41 -0.66 9.65
CA VAL A 13 18.81 -1.43 8.56
C VAL A 13 17.31 -1.44 8.78
N THR A 14 16.57 -0.88 7.82
CA THR A 14 15.11 -0.85 7.84
C THR A 14 14.55 -1.77 6.78
N ARG A 15 13.64 -2.67 7.19
CA ARG A 15 12.83 -3.47 6.27
C ARG A 15 11.38 -3.03 6.38
N VAL A 16 10.71 -2.98 5.24
CA VAL A 16 9.31 -2.56 5.11
C VAL A 16 8.47 -3.75 4.67
N GLU A 17 7.33 -3.93 5.32
CA GLU A 17 6.28 -4.88 4.92
C GLU A 17 4.90 -4.19 4.99
N SER A 18 3.91 -4.80 4.36
CA SER A 18 2.51 -4.35 4.41
C SER A 18 1.59 -5.51 4.75
N PHE A 19 0.53 -5.21 5.50
CA PHE A 19 -0.53 -6.17 5.81
C PHE A 19 -1.90 -5.48 5.81
N SER A 20 -2.94 -6.23 5.44
CA SER A 20 -4.32 -5.74 5.43
C SER A 20 -5.08 -6.30 6.62
N ALA A 21 -5.66 -5.45 7.45
CA ALA A 21 -6.45 -5.90 8.61
C ALA A 21 -7.67 -5.00 8.83
N CYS A 22 -8.70 -5.58 9.45
CA CYS A 22 -9.87 -4.84 9.92
C CYS A 22 -9.92 -4.78 11.44
N HIS A 23 -10.54 -3.74 11.98
CA HIS A 23 -10.65 -3.51 13.42
C HIS A 23 -11.80 -2.55 13.78
N ARG A 24 -12.10 -2.43 15.06
CA ARG A 24 -13.01 -1.45 15.65
C ARG A 24 -12.39 -0.89 16.92
N LEU A 25 -12.18 0.43 16.96
CA LEU A 25 -11.70 1.07 18.18
C LEU A 25 -12.85 1.12 19.19
N HIS A 26 -12.86 0.20 20.16
CA HIS A 26 -13.88 0.11 21.21
C HIS A 26 -13.25 -0.36 22.52
N SER A 27 -13.45 0.40 23.60
CA SER A 27 -13.01 0.05 24.95
C SER A 27 -14.17 -0.54 25.75
N VAL A 28 -13.97 -1.75 26.28
CA VAL A 28 -14.93 -2.43 27.17
C VAL A 28 -15.10 -1.72 28.53
N ALA A 29 -14.16 -0.82 28.88
CA ALA A 29 -14.22 -0.05 30.12
C ALA A 29 -15.06 1.23 29.99
N LEU A 30 -15.49 1.58 28.78
CA LEU A 30 -16.29 2.78 28.49
C LEU A 30 -17.71 2.39 28.09
N SER A 31 -18.69 3.24 28.38
CA SER A 31 -20.05 3.09 27.87
C SER A 31 -20.09 3.23 26.33
N GLU A 32 -21.20 2.81 25.70
CA GLU A 32 -21.35 2.98 24.24
C GLU A 32 -21.28 4.44 23.81
N LYS A 33 -21.87 5.35 24.60
CA LYS A 33 -21.85 6.79 24.31
C LYS A 33 -20.43 7.34 24.40
N GLU A 34 -19.69 7.00 25.46
CA GLU A 34 -18.30 7.44 25.62
C GLU A 34 -17.39 6.91 24.51
N ASN A 35 -17.59 5.66 24.08
CA ASN A 35 -16.89 5.08 22.95
C ASN A 35 -17.19 5.82 21.64
N LEU A 36 -18.45 6.13 21.38
CA LEU A 36 -18.86 6.86 20.19
C LEU A 36 -18.33 8.29 20.19
N ASP A 37 -18.38 8.97 21.34
CA ASP A 37 -17.89 10.34 21.50
C ASP A 37 -16.35 10.41 21.35
N LEU A 38 -15.63 9.40 21.85
CA LEU A 38 -14.17 9.34 21.80
C LEU A 38 -13.62 8.89 20.44
N TYR A 39 -14.11 7.78 19.90
CA TYR A 39 -13.56 7.15 18.69
C TYR A 39 -14.33 7.49 17.42
N GLY A 40 -15.53 8.08 17.52
CA GLY A 40 -16.33 8.54 16.40
C GLY A 40 -16.54 7.46 15.33
N LYS A 41 -16.15 7.78 14.08
CA LYS A 41 -16.30 6.87 12.94
C LYS A 41 -15.52 5.56 13.11
N CYS A 42 -14.43 5.56 13.87
CA CYS A 42 -13.62 4.37 14.11
C CYS A 42 -14.30 3.37 15.09
N ASN A 43 -15.38 3.78 15.77
CA ASN A 43 -16.20 2.92 16.61
C ASN A 43 -17.33 2.19 15.85
N ASN A 44 -17.39 2.28 14.51
CA ASN A 44 -18.43 1.63 13.71
C ASN A 44 -18.66 0.16 14.17
N PRO A 45 -19.89 -0.26 14.52
CA PRO A 45 -20.15 -1.61 15.04
C PRO A 45 -19.68 -2.75 14.13
N ASN A 46 -19.67 -2.52 12.81
CA ASN A 46 -19.18 -3.50 11.82
C ASN A 46 -17.68 -3.35 11.50
N GLY A 47 -16.97 -2.48 12.23
CA GLY A 47 -15.56 -2.19 12.02
C GLY A 47 -15.26 -1.39 10.76
N HIS A 48 -13.97 -1.31 10.46
CA HIS A 48 -13.37 -0.76 9.25
C HIS A 48 -12.00 -1.41 9.05
N GLY A 49 -11.24 -1.07 8.02
CA GLY A 49 -9.93 -1.67 7.82
C GLY A 49 -8.95 -0.78 7.08
N HIS A 50 -7.69 -1.20 7.12
CA HIS A 50 -6.56 -0.46 6.58
C HIS A 50 -5.56 -1.40 5.91
N ASN A 51 -4.81 -0.82 4.98
CA ASN A 51 -3.59 -1.43 4.45
C ASN A 51 -2.43 -0.83 5.22
N TYR A 52 -2.07 -1.48 6.32
CA TYR A 52 -0.99 -1.03 7.17
C TYR A 52 0.35 -1.20 6.44
N LYS A 53 1.24 -0.22 6.60
CA LYS A 53 2.65 -0.35 6.22
C LYS A 53 3.50 -0.28 7.48
N VAL A 54 4.35 -1.28 7.70
CA VAL A 54 5.22 -1.37 8.87
C VAL A 54 6.68 -1.28 8.42
N GLU A 55 7.44 -0.41 9.06
CA GLU A 55 8.89 -0.32 8.92
C GLU A 55 9.53 -0.79 10.23
N VAL A 56 10.37 -1.82 10.15
CA VAL A 56 11.15 -2.34 11.27
C VAL A 56 12.60 -1.96 11.06
N THR A 57 13.15 -1.19 12.00
CA THR A 57 14.55 -0.76 11.97
C THR A 57 15.34 -1.49 13.03
N LEU A 58 16.42 -2.15 12.61
CA LEU A 58 17.46 -2.66 13.49
C LEU A 58 18.67 -1.73 13.49
N LYS A 59 19.33 -1.61 14.64
CA LYS A 59 20.53 -0.80 14.87
C LYS A 59 21.61 -1.68 15.49
N GLY A 60 22.79 -1.73 14.88
CA GLY A 60 23.88 -2.54 15.40
C GLY A 60 25.21 -2.29 14.69
N PRO A 61 26.29 -2.90 15.18
CA PRO A 61 27.59 -2.85 14.54
C PRO A 61 27.55 -3.60 13.20
N ILE A 62 28.30 -3.11 12.22
CA ILE A 62 28.53 -3.84 10.98
C ILE A 62 29.53 -4.97 11.27
N ASP A 63 29.12 -6.21 11.01
CA ASP A 63 30.00 -7.36 11.12
C ASP A 63 31.16 -7.24 10.10
N PRO A 64 32.43 -7.33 10.53
CA PRO A 64 33.60 -7.04 9.68
C PRO A 64 33.85 -8.09 8.60
N ILE A 65 33.24 -9.27 8.69
CA ILE A 65 33.42 -10.36 7.72
C ILE A 65 32.33 -10.30 6.65
N THR A 66 31.07 -10.15 7.09
CA THR A 66 29.89 -10.21 6.24
C THR A 66 29.44 -8.83 5.74
N GLY A 67 29.86 -7.74 6.41
CA GLY A 67 29.46 -6.38 6.06
C GLY A 67 28.01 -6.06 6.42
N MET A 68 27.36 -6.84 7.29
CA MET A 68 25.94 -6.71 7.62
C MET A 68 25.73 -6.41 9.11
N VAL A 69 24.68 -5.64 9.42
CA VAL A 69 24.13 -5.57 10.79
C VAL A 69 23.29 -6.82 11.08
N VAL A 70 22.55 -7.27 10.06
CA VAL A 70 21.68 -8.45 10.08
C VAL A 70 21.56 -8.97 8.66
N ASN A 71 21.37 -10.28 8.49
CA ASN A 71 20.96 -10.84 7.22
C ASN A 71 19.50 -10.46 6.93
N ILE A 72 19.26 -9.78 5.80
CA ILE A 72 17.91 -9.31 5.43
C ILE A 72 16.94 -10.48 5.19
N THR A 73 17.44 -11.66 4.82
CA THR A 73 16.62 -12.87 4.64
C THR A 73 16.05 -13.33 5.99
N ASP A 74 16.86 -13.29 7.05
CA ASP A 74 16.40 -13.68 8.39
C ASP A 74 15.40 -12.66 8.94
N LEU A 75 15.68 -11.36 8.75
CA LEU A 75 14.74 -10.29 9.13
C LEU A 75 13.39 -10.43 8.43
N LYS A 76 13.37 -10.85 7.16
CA LYS A 76 12.14 -11.15 6.44
C LYS A 76 11.33 -12.27 7.11
N GLU A 77 11.97 -13.38 7.47
CA GLU A 77 11.29 -14.52 8.11
C GLU A 77 10.78 -14.18 9.52
N TRP A 78 11.54 -13.41 10.30
CA TRP A 78 11.09 -12.93 11.61
C TRP A 78 9.91 -11.97 11.49
N MET A 79 9.95 -11.02 10.54
CA MET A 79 8.82 -10.12 10.28
C MET A 79 7.59 -10.88 9.76
N LYS A 80 7.78 -11.88 8.89
CA LYS A 80 6.68 -12.73 8.43
C LYS A 80 5.99 -13.41 9.61
N THR A 81 6.75 -14.03 10.50
CA THR A 81 6.21 -14.75 11.66
C THR A 81 5.55 -13.80 12.67
N ALA A 82 6.23 -12.70 13.02
CA ALA A 82 5.77 -11.76 14.05
C ALA A 82 4.64 -10.83 13.59
N ILE A 83 4.54 -10.55 12.29
CA ILE A 83 3.62 -9.55 11.73
C ILE A 83 2.64 -10.20 10.75
N LEU A 84 3.11 -10.75 9.63
CA LEU A 84 2.23 -11.17 8.54
C LEU A 84 1.36 -12.36 8.94
N ASP A 85 1.96 -13.43 9.47
CA ASP A 85 1.23 -14.63 9.88
C ASP A 85 0.26 -14.35 11.05
N ALA A 86 0.56 -13.31 11.85
CA ALA A 86 -0.26 -12.91 13.00
C ALA A 86 -1.39 -11.92 12.63
N LEU A 87 -1.18 -11.01 11.69
CA LEU A 87 -2.04 -9.83 11.47
C LEU A 87 -2.63 -9.72 10.06
N ASP A 88 -2.00 -10.33 9.04
CA ASP A 88 -2.44 -10.15 7.65
C ASP A 88 -3.74 -10.90 7.35
N HIS A 89 -4.66 -10.21 6.67
CA HIS A 89 -6.02 -10.66 6.36
C HIS A 89 -6.83 -11.08 7.61
N LYS A 90 -6.62 -10.41 8.75
CA LYS A 90 -7.30 -10.69 10.02
C LYS A 90 -8.24 -9.56 10.45
N ASN A 91 -9.18 -9.89 11.32
CA ASN A 91 -9.78 -8.93 12.24
C ASN A 91 -8.93 -8.85 13.52
N LEU A 92 -8.37 -7.68 13.82
CA LEU A 92 -7.47 -7.52 14.97
C LEU A 92 -8.16 -7.88 16.28
N ASP A 93 -9.38 -7.40 16.51
CA ASP A 93 -10.09 -7.58 17.77
C ASP A 93 -10.64 -9.00 17.97
N ALA A 94 -11.00 -9.68 16.87
CA ALA A 94 -11.62 -11.00 16.90
C ALA A 94 -10.63 -12.16 16.74
N ASP A 95 -9.62 -12.02 15.87
CA ASP A 95 -8.73 -13.12 15.49
C ASP A 95 -7.37 -13.10 16.20
N VAL A 96 -7.00 -11.97 16.83
CA VAL A 96 -5.71 -11.81 17.51
C VAL A 96 -5.94 -11.70 19.02
N PRO A 97 -5.65 -12.75 19.81
CA PRO A 97 -5.98 -12.81 21.24
C PRO A 97 -5.44 -11.65 22.09
N HIS A 98 -4.38 -10.98 21.63
CA HIS A 98 -3.83 -9.81 22.33
C HIS A 98 -4.83 -8.65 22.42
N PHE A 99 -5.66 -8.44 21.39
CA PHE A 99 -6.58 -7.30 21.32
C PHE A 99 -7.96 -7.60 21.91
N SER A 100 -8.19 -8.78 22.48
CA SER A 100 -9.49 -9.10 23.10
C SER A 100 -9.86 -8.18 24.27
N ASN A 101 -8.87 -7.62 24.97
CA ASN A 101 -9.06 -6.67 26.08
C ASN A 101 -8.24 -5.38 25.91
N ILE A 102 -7.60 -5.19 24.76
CA ILE A 102 -6.74 -4.05 24.48
C ILE A 102 -7.26 -3.41 23.20
N VAL A 103 -7.58 -2.12 23.26
CA VAL A 103 -8.10 -1.39 22.09
C VAL A 103 -7.06 -1.42 20.97
N SER A 104 -7.46 -1.83 19.76
CA SER A 104 -6.60 -2.02 18.59
C SER A 104 -6.16 -0.70 17.92
N THR A 105 -5.77 0.32 18.69
CA THR A 105 -5.20 1.55 18.12
C THR A 105 -3.83 1.28 17.51
N THR A 106 -3.40 2.13 16.58
CA THR A 106 -2.10 1.99 15.90
C THR A 106 -0.93 1.98 16.88
N GLU A 107 -1.04 2.68 18.02
CA GLU A 107 -0.09 2.63 19.13
C GLU A 107 0.01 1.24 19.76
N ASN A 108 -1.12 0.62 20.08
CA ASN A 108 -1.12 -0.73 20.66
C ASN A 108 -0.69 -1.79 19.65
N VAL A 109 -0.97 -1.60 18.35
CA VAL A 109 -0.43 -2.46 17.28
C VAL A 109 1.09 -2.33 17.20
N ALA A 110 1.66 -1.13 17.33
CA ALA A 110 3.11 -0.94 17.36
C ALA A 110 3.77 -1.66 18.54
N VAL A 111 3.16 -1.60 19.72
CA VAL A 111 3.61 -2.34 20.91
C VAL A 111 3.52 -3.85 20.69
N PHE A 112 2.41 -4.34 20.14
CA PHE A 112 2.22 -5.76 19.84
C PHE A 112 3.29 -6.29 18.86
N ILE A 113 3.54 -5.56 17.78
CA ILE A 113 4.57 -5.93 16.78
C ILE A 113 5.95 -5.92 17.43
N TRP A 114 6.25 -4.91 18.23
CA TRP A 114 7.52 -4.82 18.95
C TRP A 114 7.75 -6.03 19.86
N GLU A 115 6.79 -6.37 20.72
CA GLU A 115 6.90 -7.51 21.65
C GLU A 115 6.92 -8.86 20.91
N SER A 116 6.28 -8.96 19.75
CA SER A 116 6.32 -10.16 18.91
C SER A 116 7.70 -10.32 18.25
N LEU A 117 8.25 -9.24 17.68
CA LEU A 117 9.59 -9.26 17.08
C LEU A 117 10.69 -9.56 18.10
N LYS A 118 10.57 -9.07 19.34
CA LYS A 118 11.53 -9.39 20.41
C LYS A 118 11.62 -10.89 20.71
N LYS A 119 10.56 -11.66 20.46
CA LYS A 119 10.55 -13.12 20.69
C LYS A 119 11.21 -13.88 19.54
N GLU A 120 11.10 -13.36 18.32
CA GLU A 120 11.66 -13.97 17.11
C GLU A 120 13.15 -13.63 16.91
N LEU A 121 13.57 -12.43 17.33
CA LEU A 121 14.93 -11.94 17.14
C LEU A 121 15.94 -12.71 18.04
N PRO A 122 17.00 -13.31 17.47
CA PRO A 122 18.07 -13.93 18.26
C PRO A 122 18.79 -12.94 19.19
N ASN A 123 18.88 -11.68 18.76
CA ASN A 123 19.40 -10.59 19.57
C ASN A 123 18.41 -9.42 19.61
N PRO A 124 17.52 -9.37 20.63
CA PRO A 124 16.51 -8.32 20.75
C PRO A 124 17.09 -6.92 20.99
N SER A 125 18.36 -6.79 21.38
CA SER A 125 18.99 -5.48 21.58
C SER A 125 19.22 -4.72 20.27
N LEU A 126 19.14 -5.42 19.14
CA LEU A 126 19.24 -4.80 17.81
C LEU A 126 17.95 -4.07 17.42
N LEU A 127 16.80 -4.43 17.99
CA LEU A 127 15.52 -3.80 17.65
C LEU A 127 15.52 -2.34 18.10
N HIS A 128 15.35 -1.43 17.16
CA HIS A 128 15.51 0.00 17.40
C HIS A 128 14.20 0.78 17.28
N GLU A 129 13.42 0.51 16.22
CA GLU A 129 12.20 1.25 15.90
C GLU A 129 11.20 0.34 15.20
N VAL A 130 9.92 0.45 15.58
CA VAL A 130 8.77 -0.02 14.80
C VAL A 130 7.95 1.20 14.41
N LYS A 131 7.85 1.48 13.11
CA LYS A 131 7.02 2.55 12.55
C LYS A 131 5.83 1.93 11.81
N ILE A 132 4.63 2.39 12.10
CA ILE A 132 3.40 1.93 11.46
C ILE A 132 2.70 3.11 10.80
N HIS A 133 2.37 2.96 9.53
CA HIS A 133 1.44 3.81 8.81
C HIS A 133 0.10 3.08 8.76
N GLU A 134 -0.89 3.59 9.47
CA GLU A 134 -2.29 3.14 9.34
C GLU A 134 -2.90 3.70 8.05
N THR A 135 -2.57 4.96 7.76
CA THR A 135 -2.84 5.62 6.47
C THR A 135 -1.62 6.49 6.11
N ASP A 136 -1.62 7.10 4.93
CA ASP A 136 -0.56 8.03 4.51
C ASP A 136 -0.38 9.23 5.46
N LYS A 137 -1.40 9.55 6.25
CA LYS A 137 -1.44 10.72 7.15
C LYS A 137 -1.33 10.37 8.63
N ASN A 138 -1.51 9.09 8.99
CA ASN A 138 -1.52 8.63 10.37
C ASN A 138 -0.36 7.66 10.58
N ILE A 139 0.65 8.11 11.31
CA ILE A 139 1.90 7.38 11.51
C ILE A 139 2.20 7.33 13.00
N VAL A 140 2.51 6.13 13.49
CA VAL A 140 2.99 5.90 14.86
C VAL A 140 4.40 5.35 14.80
N VAL A 141 5.25 5.83 15.70
CA VAL A 141 6.61 5.33 15.91
C VAL A 141 6.75 4.85 17.34
N PHE A 142 7.19 3.61 17.52
CA PHE A 142 7.50 3.03 18.81
C PHE A 142 8.99 2.70 18.92
N HIS A 143 9.60 3.14 20.03
CA HIS A 143 10.99 2.87 20.39
C HIS A 143 11.06 2.17 21.73
N ALA A 144 12.16 1.46 21.97
CA ALA A 144 12.44 0.91 23.30
C ALA A 144 12.45 2.04 24.35
N PRO A 145 11.78 1.87 25.51
CA PRO A 145 12.00 2.77 26.64
C PRO A 145 13.48 2.71 27.05
N PRO A 146 14.10 3.85 27.40
CA PRO A 146 15.50 3.85 27.84
C PRO A 146 15.64 2.91 29.03
N SER A 147 16.58 1.96 28.91
CA SER A 147 16.91 1.04 30.00
C SER A 147 17.23 1.85 31.25
N GLN A 148 16.42 1.74 32.30
CA GLN A 148 16.73 2.35 33.59
C GLN A 148 17.96 1.66 34.18
N GLY A 149 19.13 2.18 33.83
CA GLY A 149 20.39 1.87 34.49
C GLY A 149 20.45 2.58 35.85
N SER A 150 20.32 1.78 36.91
CA SER A 150 20.93 1.89 38.24
C SER A 150 21.39 3.28 38.73
N SER A 151 20.74 3.76 39.79
CA SER A 151 21.31 4.53 40.92
C SER A 151 22.50 5.47 40.62
N ARG A 152 22.23 6.76 40.42
CA ARG A 152 23.25 7.80 40.61
C ARG A 152 23.45 8.03 42.11
N SER A 153 24.51 7.43 42.68
CA SER A 153 24.99 7.76 44.02
C SER A 153 25.71 9.11 44.03
N GLU A 154 25.53 9.82 45.14
CA GLU A 154 26.13 11.10 45.49
C GLU A 154 27.67 11.05 45.49
N SER A 155 28.31 11.79 44.59
CA SER A 155 29.71 12.22 44.73
C SER A 155 30.00 13.36 43.77
N SER A 156 29.36 14.52 43.98
CA SER A 156 29.45 15.69 43.08
C SER A 156 30.46 16.76 43.53
N SER A 157 31.05 16.69 44.74
CA SER A 157 31.87 17.79 45.26
C SER A 157 33.38 17.68 44.99
N LEU A 158 33.94 16.46 44.83
CA LEU A 158 35.38 16.28 44.58
C LEU A 158 35.74 16.22 43.08
N ARG A 159 34.83 15.76 42.22
CA ARG A 159 35.05 15.76 40.76
C ARG A 159 35.05 17.17 40.18
N GLN A 160 34.18 18.07 40.66
CA GLN A 160 34.09 19.43 40.16
C GLN A 160 35.39 20.23 40.39
N GLN A 161 36.04 20.04 41.55
CA GLN A 161 37.29 20.73 41.89
C GLN A 161 38.51 20.23 41.10
N VAL A 162 38.53 18.97 40.65
CA VAL A 162 39.62 18.42 39.84
C VAL A 162 39.43 18.77 38.36
N LEU A 163 38.19 18.91 37.88
CA LEU A 163 37.90 19.31 36.50
C LEU A 163 38.29 20.77 36.22
N ASP A 164 38.07 21.70 37.14
CA ASP A 164 38.41 23.13 36.93
C ASP A 164 39.92 23.40 36.86
N ALA A 165 40.76 22.53 37.44
CA ALA A 165 42.22 22.66 37.42
C ALA A 165 42.90 22.03 36.18
N LEU A 166 42.16 21.26 35.37
CA LEU A 166 42.67 20.52 34.21
C LEU A 166 42.10 21.01 32.87
N LEU A 167 41.20 22.00 32.88
CA LEU A 167 40.65 22.58 31.66
C LEU A 167 41.68 23.55 31.04
N PRO A 168 42.15 23.31 29.80
CA PRO A 168 42.96 24.29 29.10
C PRO A 168 42.16 25.59 28.90
N PRO A 169 42.83 26.75 28.79
CA PRO A 169 42.13 28.02 28.55
C PRO A 169 41.30 27.89 27.27
N ILE A 170 39.99 28.14 27.39
CA ILE A 170 39.07 28.11 26.26
C ILE A 170 39.51 29.23 25.30
N ASP A 171 39.97 28.83 24.12
CA ASP A 171 40.38 29.77 23.08
C ASP A 171 39.17 30.61 22.66
N PRO A 172 39.20 31.94 22.83
CA PRO A 172 38.08 32.82 22.49
C PRO A 172 37.70 32.79 21.00
N THR A 173 38.55 32.26 20.12
CA THR A 173 38.23 32.08 18.69
C THR A 173 37.27 30.92 18.42
N VAL A 174 37.20 29.92 19.30
CA VAL A 174 36.32 28.75 19.13
C VAL A 174 34.84 29.15 19.15
N MET A 175 34.46 30.12 19.98
CA MET A 175 33.08 30.61 20.03
C MET A 175 32.68 31.31 18.72
N ILE A 176 33.61 32.08 18.14
CA ILE A 176 33.43 32.75 16.85
C ILE A 176 33.33 31.72 15.72
N ASP A 177 34.13 30.66 15.77
CA ASP A 177 34.10 29.58 14.79
C ASP A 177 32.80 28.77 14.86
N ILE A 178 32.28 28.48 16.06
CA ILE A 178 30.98 27.83 16.26
C ILE A 178 29.86 28.73 15.74
N GLU A 179 29.89 30.03 16.03
CA GLU A 179 28.90 30.99 15.52
C GLU A 179 28.92 31.06 13.99
N ARG A 180 30.12 31.05 13.38
CA ARG A 180 30.27 31.02 11.91
C ARG A 180 29.70 29.73 11.31
N HIS A 181 29.98 28.56 11.91
CA HIS A 181 29.43 27.29 11.43
C HIS A 181 27.91 27.22 11.61
N ALA A 182 27.39 27.70 12.74
CA ALA A 182 25.95 27.75 12.99
C ALA A 182 25.24 28.65 11.97
N LYS A 183 25.82 29.80 11.62
CA LYS A 183 25.29 30.68 10.55
C LYS A 183 25.35 30.01 9.18
N ALA A 184 26.47 29.37 8.83
CA ALA A 184 26.59 28.66 7.56
C ALA A 184 25.58 27.50 7.44
N LEU A 185 25.37 26.75 8.53
CA LEU A 185 24.38 25.68 8.58
C LEU A 185 22.95 26.22 8.46
N ALA A 186 22.64 27.35 9.11
CA ALA A 186 21.34 28.00 9.00
C ALA A 186 21.05 28.43 7.55
N THR A 187 22.00 29.11 6.89
CA THR A 187 21.86 29.47 5.46
C THR A 187 21.68 28.23 4.58
N SER A 188 22.45 27.17 4.82
CA SER A 188 22.31 25.94 4.05
C SER A 188 20.95 25.25 4.28
N ALA A 189 20.37 25.36 5.48
CA ALA A 189 19.04 24.85 5.77
C ALA A 189 17.95 25.69 5.08
N ASP A 190 18.08 27.02 5.07
CA ASP A 190 17.19 27.92 4.37
C ASP A 190 17.18 27.62 2.85
N ASP A 191 18.35 27.45 2.25
CA ASP A 191 18.51 27.09 0.83
C ASP A 191 17.84 25.73 0.51
N LEU A 192 17.97 24.74 1.40
CA LEU A 192 17.33 23.45 1.24
C LEU A 192 15.81 23.54 1.34
N ILE A 193 15.28 24.36 2.26
CA ILE A 193 13.85 24.59 2.43
C ILE A 193 13.27 25.30 1.20
N GLU A 194 13.96 26.31 0.68
CA GLU A 194 13.54 27.02 -0.53
C GLU A 194 13.52 26.09 -1.75
N ASN A 195 14.58 25.29 -1.95
CA ASN A 195 14.65 24.31 -3.02
C ASN A 195 13.57 23.22 -2.89
N LEU A 196 13.34 22.72 -1.68
CA LEU A 196 12.30 21.72 -1.42
C LEU A 196 10.91 22.31 -1.70
N SER A 197 10.66 23.55 -1.27
CA SER A 197 9.40 24.26 -1.52
C SER A 197 9.15 24.43 -3.03
N GLY A 198 10.16 24.88 -3.79
CA GLY A 198 10.07 25.00 -5.25
C GLY A 198 9.82 23.66 -5.95
N THR A 199 10.50 22.61 -5.51
CA THR A 199 10.32 21.25 -6.04
C THR A 199 8.91 20.72 -5.74
N LEU A 200 8.42 20.89 -4.51
CA LEU A 200 7.07 20.48 -4.12
C LEU A 200 5.99 21.25 -4.88
N HIS A 201 6.18 22.55 -5.11
CA HIS A 201 5.24 23.35 -5.90
C HIS A 201 5.19 22.87 -7.36
N SER A 202 6.34 22.57 -7.95
CA SER A 202 6.45 22.01 -9.31
C SER A 202 5.76 20.65 -9.42
N ILE A 203 6.02 19.74 -8.46
CA ILE A 203 5.36 18.42 -8.39
C ILE A 203 3.85 18.58 -8.24
N SER A 204 3.39 19.51 -7.40
CA SER A 204 1.96 19.79 -7.21
C SER A 204 1.31 20.25 -8.52
N SER A 205 1.94 21.18 -9.24
CA SER A 205 1.46 21.64 -10.55
C SER A 205 1.35 20.50 -11.56
N LEU A 206 2.41 19.69 -11.69
CA LEU A 206 2.41 18.53 -12.61
C LEU A 206 1.35 17.49 -12.23
N THR A 207 1.08 17.32 -10.94
CA THR A 207 0.04 16.42 -10.44
C THR A 207 -1.35 16.93 -10.84
N VAL A 208 -1.61 18.24 -10.71
CA VAL A 208 -2.87 18.85 -11.14
C VAL A 208 -3.07 18.67 -12.65
N ASP A 209 -2.04 18.94 -13.46
CA ASP A 209 -2.10 18.78 -14.92
C ASP A 209 -2.39 17.33 -15.31
N SER A 210 -1.76 16.38 -14.61
CA SER A 210 -1.98 14.94 -14.83
C SER A 210 -3.41 14.52 -14.51
N VAL A 211 -3.98 15.02 -13.40
CA VAL A 211 -5.37 14.75 -13.01
C VAL A 211 -6.35 15.35 -14.01
N GLU A 212 -6.12 16.57 -14.48
CA GLU A 212 -7.01 17.22 -15.45
C GLU A 212 -6.97 16.51 -16.82
N ALA A 213 -5.79 16.05 -17.26
CA ALA A 213 -5.64 15.23 -18.46
C ALA A 213 -6.40 13.90 -18.36
N TYR A 214 -6.31 13.24 -17.20
CA TYR A 214 -7.05 11.99 -16.92
C TYR A 214 -8.56 12.23 -16.96
N LYS A 215 -9.06 13.24 -16.25
CA LYS A 215 -10.47 13.63 -16.24
C LYS A 215 -11.00 13.94 -17.64
N SER A 216 -10.23 14.67 -18.45
CA SER A 216 -10.60 14.97 -19.84
C SER A 216 -10.71 13.70 -20.69
N SER A 217 -9.74 12.80 -20.57
CA SER A 217 -9.72 11.53 -21.31
C SER A 217 -10.90 10.63 -20.95
N VAL A 218 -11.21 10.52 -19.65
CA VAL A 218 -12.38 9.76 -19.17
C VAL A 218 -13.65 10.36 -19.75
N ARG A 219 -13.84 11.68 -19.69
CA ARG A 219 -15.02 12.35 -20.23
C ARG A 219 -15.21 12.08 -21.72
N ILE A 220 -14.16 12.26 -22.52
CA ILE A 220 -14.21 12.02 -23.98
C ILE A 220 -14.56 10.56 -24.28
N THR A 221 -14.02 9.63 -23.50
CA THR A 221 -14.30 8.20 -23.65
C THR A 221 -15.76 7.88 -23.31
N CYS A 222 -16.28 8.40 -22.20
CA CYS A 222 -17.69 8.26 -21.82
C CYS A 222 -18.62 8.82 -22.90
N ASP A 223 -18.34 10.03 -23.40
CA ASP A 223 -19.11 10.66 -24.48
C ASP A 223 -19.11 9.78 -25.75
N GLY A 224 -17.97 9.18 -26.08
CA GLY A 224 -17.81 8.26 -27.21
C GLY A 224 -18.56 6.94 -27.04
N VAL A 225 -18.54 6.35 -25.83
CA VAL A 225 -19.29 5.13 -25.50
C VAL A 225 -20.79 5.40 -25.58
N ASP A 226 -21.26 6.53 -25.06
CA ASP A 226 -22.68 6.93 -25.15
C ASP A 226 -23.15 7.09 -26.59
N ALA A 227 -22.31 7.70 -27.44
CA ALA A 227 -22.59 7.81 -28.87
C ALA A 227 -22.66 6.43 -29.56
N ASN A 228 -21.78 5.50 -29.18
CA ASN A 228 -21.79 4.13 -29.67
C ASN A 228 -23.07 3.39 -29.26
N ILE A 229 -23.47 3.48 -27.98
CA ILE A 229 -24.71 2.86 -27.48
C ILE A 229 -25.92 3.35 -28.28
N ARG A 230 -26.03 4.66 -28.52
CA ARG A 230 -27.12 5.22 -29.36
C ARG A 230 -27.10 4.65 -30.78
N SER A 231 -25.91 4.54 -31.37
CA SER A 231 -25.73 3.97 -32.72
C SER A 231 -26.12 2.48 -32.76
N MET A 232 -25.82 1.73 -31.69
CA MET A 232 -26.23 0.33 -31.57
C MET A 232 -27.74 0.15 -31.47
N TYR A 233 -28.43 1.01 -30.71
CA TYR A 233 -29.90 0.99 -30.67
C TYR A 233 -30.52 1.32 -32.04
N GLN A 234 -29.94 2.27 -32.77
CA GLN A 234 -30.37 2.59 -34.13
C GLN A 234 -30.15 1.40 -35.09
N LEU A 235 -29.00 0.73 -35.00
CA LEU A 235 -28.71 -0.47 -35.79
C LEU A 235 -29.71 -1.58 -35.48
N MET A 236 -29.98 -1.84 -34.20
CA MET A 236 -30.94 -2.86 -33.77
C MET A 236 -32.35 -2.59 -34.32
N ALA A 237 -32.81 -1.33 -34.27
CA ALA A 237 -34.09 -0.94 -34.85
C ALA A 237 -34.13 -1.18 -36.37
N LYS A 238 -33.03 -0.89 -37.08
CA LYS A 238 -32.92 -1.14 -38.53
C LYS A 238 -32.88 -2.63 -38.87
N CYS A 239 -32.22 -3.46 -38.07
CA CYS A 239 -32.27 -4.92 -38.21
C CYS A 239 -33.69 -5.46 -38.01
N GLU A 240 -34.43 -4.92 -37.04
CA GLU A 240 -35.82 -5.34 -36.80
C GLU A 240 -36.76 -4.92 -37.96
N GLU A 241 -36.60 -3.70 -38.48
CA GLU A 241 -37.31 -3.22 -39.66
C GLU A 241 -37.03 -4.10 -40.89
N LEU A 242 -35.75 -4.44 -41.12
CA LEU A 242 -35.34 -5.36 -42.18
C LEU A 242 -36.00 -6.73 -41.99
N SER A 243 -35.95 -7.30 -40.78
CA SER A 243 -36.56 -8.60 -40.47
C SER A 243 -38.07 -8.59 -40.75
N LYS A 244 -38.77 -7.51 -40.42
CA LYS A 244 -40.21 -7.33 -40.70
C LYS A 244 -40.50 -7.26 -42.20
N SER A 245 -39.58 -6.73 -43.02
CA SER A 245 -39.75 -6.63 -44.48
C SER A 245 -39.38 -7.90 -45.26
N MET A 246 -38.72 -8.87 -44.64
CA MET A 246 -38.22 -10.10 -45.30
C MET A 246 -39.27 -11.17 -45.72
N PRO A 247 -40.49 -11.28 -45.14
CA PRO A 247 -41.45 -12.35 -45.49
C PRO A 247 -41.80 -12.54 -46.98
N PRO A 248 -41.92 -11.49 -47.82
CA PRO A 248 -42.15 -11.66 -49.25
C PRO A 248 -40.99 -12.37 -49.96
N VAL A 249 -39.74 -12.15 -49.56
CA VAL A 249 -38.56 -12.80 -50.15
C VAL A 249 -38.59 -14.29 -49.88
N TYR A 250 -38.90 -14.70 -48.64
CA TYR A 250 -39.05 -16.11 -48.29
C TYR A 250 -40.20 -16.77 -49.07
N ARG A 251 -41.32 -16.05 -49.27
CA ARG A 251 -42.44 -16.54 -50.11
C ARG A 251 -42.02 -16.75 -51.56
N LEU A 252 -41.29 -15.81 -52.14
CA LEU A 252 -40.78 -15.94 -53.52
C LEU A 252 -39.83 -17.14 -53.65
N ALA A 253 -38.95 -17.36 -52.67
CA ALA A 253 -38.06 -18.52 -52.66
C ALA A 253 -38.83 -19.86 -52.66
N LEU A 254 -39.94 -19.95 -51.91
CA LEU A 254 -40.81 -21.13 -51.93
C LEU A 254 -41.50 -21.31 -53.29
N GLN A 255 -41.98 -20.23 -53.91
CA GLN A 255 -42.60 -20.29 -55.24
C GLN A 255 -41.60 -20.79 -56.30
N VAL A 256 -40.35 -20.30 -56.27
CA VAL A 256 -39.30 -20.77 -57.18
C VAL A 256 -38.99 -22.26 -56.96
N LYS A 257 -38.95 -22.70 -55.70
CA LYS A 257 -38.75 -24.12 -55.37
C LYS A 257 -39.88 -25.00 -55.91
N GLU A 258 -41.12 -24.52 -55.82
CA GLU A 258 -42.28 -25.24 -56.34
C GLU A 258 -42.29 -25.30 -57.87
N VAL A 259 -41.94 -24.19 -58.55
CA VAL A 259 -41.78 -24.18 -60.01
C VAL A 259 -40.74 -25.21 -60.45
N ARG A 260 -39.60 -25.30 -59.75
CA ARG A 260 -38.58 -26.33 -60.02
C ARG A 260 -39.13 -27.75 -59.87
N ARG A 261 -39.85 -28.03 -58.77
CA ARG A 261 -40.46 -29.34 -58.50
C ARG A 261 -41.46 -29.75 -59.60
N LEU A 262 -42.29 -28.81 -60.04
CA LEU A 262 -43.24 -29.04 -61.13
C LEU A 262 -42.52 -29.30 -62.47
N LEU A 263 -41.41 -28.61 -62.72
CA LEU A 263 -40.58 -28.83 -63.91
C LEU A 263 -39.99 -30.25 -63.93
N GLU A 264 -39.44 -30.71 -62.80
CA GLU A 264 -38.88 -32.07 -62.65
C GLU A 264 -39.93 -33.16 -62.87
N LEU A 265 -41.15 -32.96 -62.33
CA LEU A 265 -42.27 -33.88 -62.58
C LEU A 265 -42.67 -33.91 -64.05
N PHE A 266 -42.74 -32.75 -64.70
CA PHE A 266 -43.07 -32.66 -66.12
C PHE A 266 -42.03 -33.36 -67.00
N GLU A 267 -40.73 -33.14 -66.74
CA GLU A 267 -39.64 -33.84 -67.45
C GLU A 267 -39.74 -35.36 -67.28
N THR A 268 -40.09 -35.84 -66.09
CA THR A 268 -40.26 -37.28 -65.82
C THR A 268 -41.42 -37.87 -66.63
N GLU A 269 -42.55 -37.18 -66.72
CA GLU A 269 -43.71 -37.63 -67.48
C GLU A 269 -43.46 -37.61 -69.00
N VAL A 270 -42.73 -36.60 -69.50
CA VAL A 270 -42.32 -36.52 -70.91
C VAL A 270 -41.34 -37.64 -71.28
N ASN A 271 -40.42 -37.99 -70.38
CA ASN A 271 -39.47 -39.08 -70.62
C ASN A 271 -40.13 -40.47 -70.56
N THR A 272 -41.10 -40.68 -69.66
CA THR A 272 -41.85 -41.94 -69.58
C THR A 272 -42.83 -42.14 -70.74
N SER A 273 -43.41 -41.05 -71.27
CA SER A 273 -44.25 -41.09 -72.48
C SER A 273 -43.42 -41.30 -73.75
N SER A 274 -42.22 -40.71 -73.85
CA SER A 274 -41.28 -40.94 -74.95
C SER A 274 -40.73 -42.37 -74.99
N GLY A 275 -40.68 -43.07 -73.84
CA GLY A 275 -40.28 -44.48 -73.74
C GLY A 275 -41.35 -45.51 -74.11
N ARG A 276 -42.63 -45.11 -74.28
CA ARG A 276 -43.72 -46.02 -74.71
C ARG A 276 -43.95 -46.04 -76.22
N GLY A 277 -43.15 -45.30 -76.99
CA GLY A 277 -43.24 -45.23 -78.45
C GLY A 277 -42.29 -46.16 -79.19
N THR A 278 -42.31 -47.48 -78.93
CA THR A 278 -41.81 -48.51 -79.89
C THR A 278 -42.25 -49.92 -79.50
N VAL A 279 -43.53 -50.23 -79.72
CA VAL A 279 -43.95 -51.61 -80.04
C VAL A 279 -45.09 -51.51 -81.04
N TRP A 280 -44.74 -51.43 -82.33
CA TRP A 280 -45.50 -51.96 -83.47
C TRP A 280 -44.48 -52.33 -84.54
#